data_AF-A0A9E3ENG6-F1
#
_entry.id   AF-A0A9E3ENG6-F1
#
_cell.length_a   1.000
_cell.length_b   1.000
_cell.length_c   1.000
_cell.angle_alpha   90.00
_cell.angle_beta   90.00
_cell.angle_gamma   90.00
#
_symmetry.space_group_name_H-M   'P 1'
#
loop_
_entity.id
_entity.type
_entity.pdbx_description
1 polymer ?
#
loop_
_entity_poly.entity_id
_entity_poly.type
_entity_poly.pdbx_seq_one_letter_code
_entity_poly.pdbx_strand_id
1 'polypeptide(L)' 'MTMSKPLDRVFALEAVRVTEAAAISAARQIGRGDEHAADHAAVEAMR' A
#
# COMPACT_ATOMS: atom_id res chain seq x y z
N MET A 1 -12.47 -27.00 15.78
CA MET A 1 -13.20 -25.82 15.29
C MET A 1 -12.25 -24.62 15.42
N THR A 2 -11.46 -24.33 14.40
CA THR A 2 -10.51 -23.22 14.44
C THR A 2 -11.30 -21.92 14.41
N MET A 3 -11.33 -21.20 15.53
CA MET A 3 -11.86 -19.84 15.56
C MET A 3 -11.04 -19.01 14.58
N SER A 4 -11.69 -18.57 13.50
CA SER A 4 -11.19 -17.45 12.70
C SER A 4 -11.00 -16.29 13.68
N LYS A 5 -9.74 -15.99 14.02
CA LYS A 5 -9.44 -14.73 14.69
C LYS A 5 -9.89 -13.65 13.71
N PRO A 6 -10.83 -12.75 14.09
CA PRO A 6 -11.05 -11.54 13.31
C PRO A 6 -9.68 -10.93 13.02
N LEU A 7 -9.46 -10.48 11.78
CA LEU A 7 -8.19 -9.86 11.34
C LEU A 7 -7.57 -9.13 12.52
N ASP A 8 -6.40 -9.58 12.98
CA ASP A 8 -5.78 -9.02 14.17
C ASP A 8 -5.72 -7.50 13.99
N ARG A 9 -6.18 -6.73 14.97
CA ARG A 9 -6.23 -5.27 14.88
C ARG A 9 -4.88 -4.70 14.45
N VAL A 10 -3.79 -5.30 14.90
CA VAL A 10 -2.43 -4.92 14.49
C VAL A 10 -2.25 -5.14 12.99
N PHE A 11 -2.60 -6.32 12.48
CA PHE A 11 -2.51 -6.62 11.05
C PHE A 11 -3.38 -5.69 10.19
N ALA A 12 -4.58 -5.36 10.64
CA ALA A 12 -5.45 -4.40 9.95
C ALA A 12 -4.82 -3.00 9.87
N LEU A 13 -4.18 -2.55 10.95
CA LEU A 13 -3.49 -1.26 10.98
C LEU A 13 -2.21 -1.26 10.12
N GLU A 14 -1.45 -2.35 10.12
CA GLU A 14 -0.27 -2.47 9.23
C GLU A 14 -0.68 -2.45 7.75
N ALA A 15 -1.79 -3.10 7.38
CA ALA A 15 -2.30 -3.06 6.02
C ALA A 15 -2.63 -1.62 5.56
N VAL A 16 -3.24 -0.81 6.43
CA VAL A 16 -3.50 0.61 6.14
C VAL A 16 -2.19 1.37 5.91
N ARG A 17 -1.19 1.17 6.77
CA ARG A 17 0.12 1.86 6.63
C ARG A 17 0.82 1.53 5.32
N VAL A 18 0.76 0.28 4.87
CA VAL A 18 1.30 -0.14 3.57
C VAL A 18 0.58 0.60 2.42
N THR A 19 -0.74 0.74 2.49
CA THR A 19 -1.50 1.48 1.47
C THR A 19 -1.21 2.99 1.48
N GLU A 20 -0.99 3.59 2.66
CA GLU A 20 -0.59 4.99 2.78
C GLU A 20 0.79 5.23 2.17
N ALA A 21 1.76 4.34 2.43
CA ALA A 21 3.09 4.40 1.85
C ALA A 21 3.05 4.31 0.31
N ALA A 22 2.27 3.38 -0.23
CA ALA A 22 2.05 3.23 -1.67
C ALA A 22 1.47 4.52 -2.29
N ALA A 23 0.42 5.06 -1.67
CA ALA A 23 -0.24 6.28 -2.14
C ALA A 23 0.70 7.50 -2.13
N ILE A 24 1.48 7.68 -1.06
CA ILE A 24 2.46 8.77 -0.95
C ILE A 24 3.55 8.65 -2.03
N SER A 25 4.01 7.43 -2.31
CA SER A 25 5.02 7.18 -3.34
C SER A 25 4.49 7.49 -4.74
N ALA A 26 3.32 6.97 -5.09
CA ALA A 26 2.64 7.24 -6.37
C ALA A 26 2.30 8.72 -6.55
N ALA A 27 1.92 9.42 -5.47
CA ALA A 27 1.54 10.84 -5.53
C ALA A 27 2.67 11.74 -6.07
N ARG A 28 3.93 11.37 -5.88
CA ARG A 28 5.10 12.10 -6.42
C ARG A 28 5.21 12.04 -7.94
N GLN A 29 4.49 11.12 -8.56
CA GLN A 29 4.47 10.89 -10.01
C GLN A 29 3.25 11.54 -10.71
N ILE A 30 2.33 12.17 -9.95
CA ILE A 30 1.15 12.83 -10.52
C ILE A 30 1.56 13.93 -11.51
N GLY A 31 0.89 13.95 -12.66
CA GLY A 31 1.09 14.96 -13.71
C GLY A 31 2.30 14.71 -14.62
N ARG A 32 3.04 13.61 -14.44
CA ARG A 32 4.20 13.28 -15.27
C ARG A 32 3.87 12.52 -16.55
N GLY A 33 2.65 11.98 -16.67
CA GLY A 33 2.22 11.19 -17.83
C GLY A 33 2.89 9.82 -17.96
N ASP A 34 3.55 9.34 -16.89
CA ASP A 34 4.24 8.05 -16.85
C ASP A 34 3.57 7.14 -15.81
N GLU A 35 2.66 6.29 -16.30
CA GLU A 35 1.90 5.36 -15.45
C GLU A 35 2.78 4.24 -14.87
N HIS A 36 3.75 3.76 -15.64
CA HIS A 36 4.62 2.67 -15.22
C HIS A 36 5.57 3.10 -14.10
N ALA A 37 6.08 4.33 -14.16
CA ALA A 37 6.88 4.88 -13.07
C ALA A 37 6.05 5.08 -11.79
N ALA A 38 4.77 5.48 -11.92
CA ALA A 38 3.86 5.61 -10.78
C ALA A 38 3.54 4.25 -10.15
N ASP A 39 3.23 3.25 -10.97
CA ASP A 39 2.94 1.89 -10.52
C ASP A 39 4.16 1.25 -9.85
N HIS A 40 5.34 1.35 -10.47
CA HIS A 40 6.57 0.84 -9.90
C HIS A 40 6.89 1.49 -8.55
N ALA A 41 6.74 2.81 -8.43
CA ALA A 41 6.96 3.53 -7.17
C ALA A 41 6.00 3.09 -6.06
N ALA A 42 4.74 2.77 -6.39
CA ALA A 42 3.77 2.24 -5.43
C ALA A 42 4.14 0.82 -5.00
N VAL A 43 4.44 -0.07 -5.95
CA VAL A 43 4.78 -1.48 -5.69
C VAL A 43 6.04 -1.60 -4.81
N GLU A 44 7.06 -0.79 -5.09
CA GLU A 44 8.28 -0.79 -4.28
C GLU A 44 8.04 -0.26 -2.86
N ALA A 45 7.07 0.64 -2.67
CA ALA A 45 6.70 1.11 -1.33
C ALA A 45 5.83 0.10 -0.55
N MET A 46 5.24 -0.90 -1.22
CA MET A 46 4.44 -1.95 -0.59
C MET A 46 5.23 -3.19 -0.21
N ARG A 47 6.44 -3.38 -0.75
CA ARG A 47 7.33 -4.51 -0.47
C ARG A 47 8.08 -4.34 0.84
#